data_AF-A0A410PMB7-F1
#
_entry.id   AF-A0A410PMB7-F1
#
_cell.length_a   1.000
_cell.length_b   1.000
_cell.length_c   1.000
_cell.angle_alpha   90.00
_cell.angle_beta   90.00
_cell.angle_gamma   90.00
#
_symmetry.space_group_name_H-M   'P 1'
#
loop_
_entity.id
_entity.type
_entity.pdbx_description
1 polymer ?
#
loop_
_entity_poly.entity_id
_entity_poly.type
_entity_poly.pdbx_seq_one_letter_code
_entity_poly.pdbx_strand_id
1 'polypeptide(L)'
;MQKSRIKKGFSLIEVLCAFMIFSIVFTGVMKIMLNALELKKQNELMKNQSEFLYAVKYNIMYNISYDNLLYIYDCGKKNINGNKLTLDYIKDHGLEEILSNNTDYILPYGIMEIEKGEVLKVNVKIVNSEKNNKKNLNITFYKGKNL
;
A
#
# COMPACT_ATOMS: atom_id res chain seq x y z
N MET A 1 7.15 35.42 68.16
CA MET A 1 8.05 34.42 67.55
C MET A 1 7.23 33.45 66.71
N GLN A 2 7.09 33.69 65.39
CA GLN A 2 6.43 32.75 64.49
C GLN A 2 7.42 31.69 64.03
N LYS A 3 7.26 30.46 64.52
CA LYS A 3 8.02 29.29 64.05
C LYS A 3 7.19 28.63 62.94
N SER A 4 7.38 29.06 61.70
CA SER A 4 6.77 28.39 60.54
C SER A 4 7.33 26.98 60.44
N ARG A 5 6.54 25.98 60.83
CA ARG A 5 6.85 24.57 60.61
C ARG A 5 6.71 24.30 59.12
N ILE A 6 7.83 24.22 58.41
CA ILE A 6 7.89 23.82 57.00
C ILE A 6 7.18 22.45 56.87
N LYS A 7 6.05 22.42 56.16
CA LYS A 7 5.25 21.22 55.85
C LYS A 7 6.03 20.29 54.90
N LYS A 8 6.99 19.52 55.41
CA LYS A 8 7.82 18.60 54.60
C LYS A 8 7.13 17.27 54.22
N GLY A 9 5.89 17.03 54.67
CA GLY A 9 5.19 15.75 54.47
C GLY A 9 4.38 15.62 53.17
N PHE A 10 3.97 16.72 52.54
CA PHE A 10 3.12 16.68 51.34
C PHE A 10 3.89 16.61 50.01
N SER A 11 5.20 16.91 50.03
CA SER A 11 6.03 16.98 48.82
C SER A 11 6.18 15.63 48.10
N LEU A 12 6.23 14.51 48.84
CA LEU A 12 6.36 13.19 48.21
C LEU A 12 5.10 12.78 47.43
N ILE A 13 3.92 13.07 48.00
CA ILE A 13 2.61 12.79 47.37
C ILE A 13 2.45 13.64 46.12
N GLU A 14 2.81 14.93 46.19
CA GLU A 14 2.78 15.85 45.05
C GLU A 14 3.68 15.37 43.90
N VAL A 15 4.89 14.89 44.20
CA VAL A 15 5.81 14.32 43.20
C VAL A 15 5.24 13.05 42.57
N LEU A 16 4.65 12.15 43.37
CA LEU A 16 4.02 10.93 42.86
C LEU A 16 2.80 11.23 41.97
N CYS A 17 1.96 12.19 42.36
CA CYS A 17 0.84 12.64 41.55
C CYS A 17 1.31 13.25 40.23
N ALA A 18 2.33 14.11 40.26
CA ALA A 18 2.90 14.69 39.05
C ALA A 18 3.48 13.61 38.13
N PHE A 19 4.18 12.62 38.69
CA PHE A 19 4.74 11.51 37.93
C PHE A 19 3.66 10.61 37.30
N MET A 20 2.56 10.35 38.00
CA MET A 20 1.42 9.61 37.46
C MET A 20 0.75 10.35 36.30
N ILE A 21 0.49 11.65 36.46
CA ILE A 21 -0.07 12.49 35.39
C ILE A 21 0.88 12.48 34.18
N PHE A 22 2.18 12.69 34.41
CA PHE A 22 3.19 12.63 33.36
C PHE A 22 3.19 11.28 32.65
N SER A 23 3.16 10.16 33.39
CA SER A 23 3.19 8.82 32.81
C SER A 23 1.97 8.52 31.93
N ILE A 24 0.78 8.99 32.33
CA ILE A 24 -0.45 8.85 31.54
C ILE A 24 -0.32 9.64 30.23
N VAL A 25 0.09 10.92 30.32
CA VAL A 25 0.27 11.78 29.14
C VAL A 25 1.34 11.23 28.22
N PHE A 26 2.48 10.82 28.78
CA PHE A 26 3.61 10.24 28.05
C PHE A 26 3.19 8.98 27.29
N THR A 27 2.47 8.07 27.95
CA THR A 27 1.94 6.87 27.30
C THR A 27 0.98 7.22 26.17
N GLY A 28 0.14 8.25 26.35
CA GLY A 28 -0.74 8.77 25.30
C GLY A 28 0.04 9.26 24.08
N VAL A 29 1.07 10.08 24.30
CA VAL A 29 1.95 10.61 23.24
C VAL A 29 2.66 9.47 22.51
N MET A 30 3.19 8.48 23.24
CA MET A 30 3.85 7.32 22.63
C MET A 30 2.91 6.51 21.74
N LYS A 31 1.65 6.30 22.16
CA LYS A 31 0.63 5.63 21.33
C LYS A 31 0.35 6.41 20.05
N ILE A 32 0.20 7.73 20.14
CA ILE A 32 -0.01 8.59 18.96
C ILE A 32 1.18 8.49 18.01
N MET A 33 2.41 8.51 18.53
CA MET A 33 3.62 8.40 17.72
C MET A 33 3.70 7.05 17.00
N LEU A 34 3.39 5.95 17.68
CA LEU A 34 3.35 4.61 17.07
C LEU A 34 2.28 4.52 15.96
N ASN A 35 1.09 5.07 16.22
CA ASN A 35 0.02 5.11 15.21
C ASN A 35 0.42 5.97 14.00
N ALA A 36 1.08 7.10 14.22
CA ALA A 36 1.57 7.95 13.13
C ALA A 36 2.61 7.23 12.26
N LEU A 37 3.49 6.43 12.87
CA LEU A 37 4.45 5.60 12.14
C LEU A 37 3.75 4.50 11.32
N GLU A 38 2.73 3.85 11.89
CA GLU A 38 1.94 2.84 11.17
C GLU A 38 1.21 3.47 9.97
N LEU A 39 0.58 4.64 10.15
CA LEU A 39 -0.07 5.39 9.08
C LEU A 39 0.91 5.83 7.99
N LYS A 40 2.11 6.31 8.38
CA LYS A 40 3.16 6.68 7.41
C LYS A 40 3.55 5.49 6.54
N LYS A 41 3.76 4.32 7.17
CA LYS A 41 4.07 3.08 6.46
C LYS A 41 2.96 2.66 5.49
N GLN A 42 1.70 2.76 5.90
CA GLN A 42 0.55 2.46 5.04
C GLN A 42 0.44 3.43 3.87
N ASN A 43 0.67 4.72 4.09
CA ASN A 43 0.66 5.74 3.04
C ASN A 43 1.78 5.51 2.02
N GLU A 44 2.99 5.19 2.46
CA GLU A 44 4.10 4.84 1.56
C GLU A 44 3.79 3.59 0.73
N LEU A 45 3.22 2.54 1.35
CA LEU A 45 2.79 1.34 0.62
C LEU A 45 1.74 1.70 -0.45
N MET A 46 0.70 2.45 -0.08
CA MET A 46 -0.37 2.84 -0.98
C MET A 46 0.13 3.74 -2.12
N LYS A 47 1.08 4.64 -1.84
CA LYS A 47 1.75 5.46 -2.84
C LYS A 47 2.50 4.58 -3.83
N ASN A 48 3.37 3.69 -3.37
CA ASN A 48 4.19 2.82 -4.22
C ASN A 48 3.30 1.91 -5.10
N GLN A 49 2.23 1.37 -4.54
CA GLN A 49 1.27 0.54 -5.28
C GLN A 49 0.49 1.36 -6.32
N SER A 50 0.11 2.59 -6.00
CA SER A 50 -0.53 3.49 -6.96
C SER A 50 0.41 3.82 -8.12
N GLU A 51 1.66 4.18 -7.81
CA GLU A 51 2.70 4.46 -8.81
C GLU A 51 2.95 3.26 -9.72
N PHE A 52 3.03 2.05 -9.16
CA PHE A 52 3.10 0.80 -9.93
C PHE A 52 1.89 0.64 -10.87
N LEU A 53 0.66 0.79 -10.38
CA LEU A 53 -0.55 0.66 -11.20
C LEU A 53 -0.59 1.68 -12.33
N TYR A 54 -0.17 2.91 -12.08
CA TYR A 54 -0.05 3.93 -13.12
C TYR A 54 1.02 3.58 -14.15
N ALA A 55 2.18 3.08 -13.71
CA ALA A 55 3.22 2.62 -14.63
C ALA A 55 2.73 1.47 -15.53
N VAL A 56 2.01 0.49 -14.97
CA VAL A 56 1.37 -0.58 -15.75
C VAL A 56 0.37 0.01 -16.76
N LYS A 57 -0.54 0.88 -16.30
CA LYS A 57 -1.53 1.52 -17.16
C LYS A 57 -0.86 2.24 -18.33
N TYR A 58 0.13 3.08 -18.06
CA TYR A 58 0.80 3.87 -19.09
C TYR A 58 1.60 2.99 -20.06
N ASN A 59 2.26 1.94 -19.55
CA ASN A 59 2.95 1.00 -20.41
C ASN A 59 1.97 0.29 -21.36
N ILE A 60 0.81 -0.17 -20.85
CA ILE A 60 -0.24 -0.78 -21.67
C ILE A 60 -0.83 0.22 -22.66
N MET A 61 -1.12 1.46 -22.24
CA MET A 61 -1.75 2.45 -23.10
C MET A 61 -0.87 2.83 -24.28
N TYR A 62 0.41 3.10 -24.03
CA TYR A 62 1.29 3.73 -25.01
C TYR A 62 2.24 2.77 -25.71
N ASN A 63 2.58 1.62 -25.10
CA ASN A 63 3.63 0.73 -25.63
C ASN A 63 3.10 -0.62 -26.13
N ILE A 64 1.82 -0.93 -25.90
CA ILE A 64 1.23 -2.22 -26.29
C ILE A 64 0.08 -1.98 -27.25
N SER A 65 -0.02 -2.75 -28.33
CA SER A 65 -1.17 -2.66 -29.24
C SER A 65 -2.39 -3.38 -28.66
N TYR A 66 -3.58 -3.06 -29.17
CA TYR A 66 -4.80 -3.79 -28.82
C TYR A 66 -4.64 -5.31 -29.02
N ASP A 67 -4.13 -5.72 -30.18
CA ASP A 67 -4.02 -7.14 -30.55
C ASP A 67 -2.96 -7.86 -29.70
N ASN A 68 -1.84 -7.20 -29.39
CA ASN A 68 -0.80 -7.77 -28.53
C ASN A 68 -1.30 -7.94 -27.10
N LEU A 69 -2.02 -6.95 -26.56
CA LEU A 69 -2.59 -7.06 -25.22
C LEU A 69 -3.59 -8.22 -25.13
N LEU A 70 -4.42 -8.40 -26.15
CA LEU A 70 -5.35 -9.51 -26.23
C LEU A 70 -4.63 -10.86 -26.28
N TYR A 71 -3.57 -10.94 -27.09
CA TYR A 71 -2.73 -12.13 -27.20
C TYR A 71 -2.08 -12.51 -25.87
N ILE A 72 -1.45 -11.55 -25.18
CA ILE A 72 -0.84 -11.76 -23.85
C ILE A 72 -1.87 -12.32 -22.87
N TYR A 73 -3.06 -11.74 -22.86
CA TYR A 73 -4.15 -12.16 -21.99
C TYR A 73 -4.68 -13.56 -22.32
N ASP A 74 -4.82 -13.87 -23.61
CA ASP A 74 -5.29 -15.17 -24.11
C ASP A 74 -4.26 -16.29 -23.90
N CYS A 75 -2.96 -15.95 -23.86
CA CYS A 75 -1.89 -16.84 -23.38
C CYS A 75 -1.89 -17.08 -21.87
N GLY A 76 -2.84 -16.51 -21.12
CA GLY A 76 -2.97 -16.70 -19.68
C GLY A 76 -1.99 -15.90 -18.83
N LYS A 77 -1.21 -14.98 -19.42
CA LYS A 77 -0.29 -14.10 -18.69
C LYS A 77 -1.06 -12.97 -17.98
N LYS A 78 -1.63 -13.30 -16.83
CA LYS A 78 -2.54 -12.40 -16.08
C LYS A 78 -2.01 -12.02 -14.70
N ASN A 79 -1.02 -12.74 -14.21
CA ASN A 79 -0.60 -12.66 -12.80
C ASN A 79 0.72 -11.94 -12.65
N ILE A 80 0.85 -11.17 -11.58
CA ILE A 80 2.07 -10.44 -11.24
C ILE A 80 2.53 -10.91 -9.86
N ASN A 81 3.74 -11.44 -9.77
CA ASN A 81 4.32 -11.85 -8.50
C ASN A 81 4.64 -10.62 -7.64
N GLY A 82 4.46 -10.73 -6.32
CA GLY A 82 4.74 -9.69 -5.34
C GLY A 82 6.13 -9.08 -5.42
N ASN A 83 7.15 -9.90 -5.72
CA ASN A 83 8.52 -9.42 -5.88
C ASN A 83 8.70 -8.49 -7.10
N LYS A 84 7.76 -8.52 -8.06
CA LYS A 84 7.72 -7.65 -9.25
C LYS A 84 6.81 -6.44 -9.08
N LEU A 85 6.11 -6.28 -7.94
CA LEU A 85 5.19 -5.15 -7.67
C LEU A 85 5.93 -3.86 -7.30
N THR A 86 6.94 -3.47 -8.07
CA THR A 86 7.71 -2.25 -7.86
C THR A 86 7.81 -1.45 -9.15
N LEU A 87 7.83 -0.13 -9.01
CA LEU A 87 7.96 0.79 -10.15
C LEU A 87 9.24 0.50 -10.95
N ASP A 88 10.35 0.28 -10.25
CA ASP A 88 11.65 0.04 -10.86
C ASP A 88 11.65 -1.24 -11.70
N TYR A 89 11.01 -2.31 -11.21
CA TYR A 89 10.91 -3.55 -11.96
C TYR A 89 10.15 -3.35 -13.29
N ILE A 90 9.06 -2.57 -13.31
CA ILE A 90 8.36 -2.23 -14.56
C ILE A 90 9.25 -1.46 -15.52
N LYS A 91 9.99 -0.48 -15.01
CA LYS A 91 10.84 0.36 -15.84
C LYS A 91 11.98 -0.43 -16.48
N ASP A 92 12.55 -1.36 -15.74
CA ASP A 92 13.74 -2.10 -16.17
C ASP A 92 13.41 -3.30 -17.09
N HIS A 93 12.25 -3.95 -16.89
CA HIS A 93 11.91 -5.23 -17.55
C HIS A 93 10.69 -5.14 -18.49
N GLY A 94 9.88 -4.08 -18.40
CA GLY A 94 8.67 -3.92 -19.20
C GLY A 94 7.54 -4.89 -18.81
N LEU A 95 6.36 -4.73 -19.42
CA LEU A 95 5.16 -5.44 -18.97
C LEU A 95 5.18 -6.96 -19.24
N GLU A 96 5.78 -7.40 -20.35
CA GLU A 96 5.75 -8.81 -20.77
C GLU A 96 6.47 -9.75 -19.80
N GLU A 97 7.50 -9.25 -19.11
CA GLU A 97 8.24 -10.01 -18.10
C GLU A 97 7.57 -10.00 -16.72
N ILE A 98 6.71 -9.03 -16.47
CA ILE A 98 5.98 -8.87 -15.21
C ILE A 98 4.77 -9.79 -15.17
N LEU A 99 4.09 -9.89 -16.31
CA LEU A 99 2.94 -10.76 -16.46
C LEU A 99 3.38 -12.22 -16.61
N SER A 100 2.84 -13.05 -15.74
CA SER A 100 3.11 -14.48 -15.67
C SER A 100 1.82 -15.27 -15.78
N ASN A 101 1.95 -16.50 -16.27
CA ASN A 101 0.90 -17.53 -16.22
C ASN A 101 0.94 -18.33 -14.92
N ASN A 102 1.88 -18.01 -14.00
CA ASN A 102 1.99 -18.72 -12.74
C ASN A 102 0.80 -18.36 -11.84
N THR A 103 0.11 -19.39 -11.35
CA THR A 103 -1.03 -19.28 -10.43
C THR A 103 -0.64 -19.41 -8.96
N ASP A 104 0.65 -19.49 -8.64
CA ASP A 104 1.15 -19.50 -7.27
C ASP A 104 1.03 -18.10 -6.66
N TYR A 105 -0.16 -17.80 -6.14
CA TYR A 105 -0.49 -16.52 -5.52
C TYR A 105 0.13 -16.39 -4.14
N ILE A 106 1.40 -15.96 -4.09
CA ILE A 106 2.06 -15.53 -2.86
C ILE A 106 1.76 -14.04 -2.65
N LEU A 107 1.15 -13.68 -1.52
CA LEU A 107 0.83 -12.28 -1.20
C LEU A 107 2.11 -11.46 -0.91
N PRO A 108 2.13 -10.17 -1.30
CA PRO A 108 1.16 -9.49 -2.17
C PRO A 108 1.28 -9.94 -3.63
N TYR A 109 0.21 -9.88 -4.42
CA TYR A 109 0.28 -10.21 -5.85
C TYR A 109 -0.65 -9.32 -6.69
N GLY A 110 -0.38 -9.21 -7.98
CA GLY A 110 -1.22 -8.49 -8.95
C GLY A 110 -1.98 -9.41 -9.88
N ILE A 111 -3.16 -8.98 -10.33
CA ILE A 111 -3.95 -9.64 -11.39
C ILE A 111 -4.36 -8.59 -12.42
N MET A 112 -4.26 -8.96 -13.70
CA MET A 112 -4.85 -8.23 -14.82
C MET A 112 -6.07 -8.99 -15.36
N GLU A 113 -7.19 -8.31 -15.41
CA GLU A 113 -8.45 -8.79 -15.96
C GLU A 113 -8.81 -7.93 -17.19
N ILE A 114 -9.24 -8.58 -18.27
CA ILE A 114 -9.65 -7.90 -19.50
C ILE A 114 -11.06 -8.36 -19.87
N GLU A 115 -11.98 -7.40 -19.95
CA GLU A 115 -13.29 -7.60 -20.56
C GLU A 115 -13.18 -7.23 -22.06
N LYS A 116 -13.53 -8.19 -22.93
CA LYS A 116 -13.45 -8.06 -24.39
C LYS A 116 -14.68 -7.32 -24.93
N GLY A 117 -14.48 -6.44 -25.90
CA GLY A 117 -15.51 -5.68 -26.59
C GLY A 117 -14.89 -4.87 -27.74
N GLU A 118 -15.61 -3.90 -28.32
CA GLU A 118 -15.03 -2.95 -29.29
C GLU A 118 -13.83 -2.18 -28.71
N VAL A 119 -13.86 -1.98 -27.39
CA VAL A 119 -12.80 -1.41 -26.58
C VAL A 119 -12.51 -2.38 -25.45
N LEU A 120 -11.24 -2.68 -25.19
CA LEU A 120 -10.84 -3.50 -24.04
C LEU A 120 -11.00 -2.68 -22.78
N LYS A 121 -11.71 -3.22 -21.81
CA LYS A 121 -11.68 -2.70 -20.44
C LYS A 121 -10.68 -3.53 -19.66
N VAL A 122 -9.61 -2.88 -19.23
CA VAL A 122 -8.50 -3.49 -18.50
C VAL A 122 -8.60 -3.09 -17.04
N ASN A 123 -8.68 -4.07 -16.15
CA ASN A 123 -8.57 -3.88 -14.71
C ASN A 123 -7.25 -4.49 -14.24
N VAL A 124 -6.44 -3.71 -13.54
CA VAL A 124 -5.24 -4.21 -12.86
C VAL A 124 -5.43 -4.02 -11.37
N LYS A 125 -5.27 -5.10 -10.62
CA LYS A 125 -5.57 -5.17 -9.19
C LYS A 125 -4.37 -5.71 -8.42
N ILE A 126 -4.00 -5.05 -7.33
CA ILE A 126 -3.04 -5.54 -6.35
C ILE A 126 -3.82 -6.06 -5.14
N VAL A 127 -3.51 -7.28 -4.72
CA VAL A 127 -4.09 -7.95 -3.56
C VAL A 127 -3.02 -8.03 -2.47
N ASN A 128 -3.30 -7.43 -1.32
CA ASN A 128 -2.45 -7.49 -0.12
C ASN A 128 -3.13 -8.26 1.02
N SER A 129 -2.34 -8.77 1.97
CA SER A 129 -2.83 -9.10 3.31
C SER A 129 -2.55 -7.92 4.27
N GLU A 130 -3.59 -7.35 4.87
CA GLU A 130 -3.46 -6.52 6.07
C GLU A 130 -4.43 -7.00 7.14
N LYS A 131 -3.92 -7.33 8.34
CA LYS A 131 -4.67 -7.52 9.61
C LYS A 131 -6.12 -8.04 9.41
N ASN A 132 -6.26 -9.24 8.83
CA ASN A 132 -7.51 -9.98 8.58
C ASN A 132 -8.46 -9.50 7.46
N ASN A 133 -8.13 -8.45 6.70
CA ASN A 133 -8.92 -8.02 5.54
C ASN A 133 -8.08 -7.89 4.27
N LYS A 134 -8.60 -8.41 3.14
CA LYS A 134 -8.00 -8.20 1.82
C LYS A 134 -8.30 -6.78 1.36
N LYS A 135 -7.34 -5.87 1.48
CA LYS A 135 -7.40 -4.58 0.77
C LYS A 135 -6.93 -4.78 -0.66
N ASN A 136 -7.73 -4.29 -1.58
CA ASN A 136 -7.44 -4.32 -3.00
C ASN A 136 -7.27 -2.88 -3.48
N LEU A 137 -6.13 -2.59 -4.09
CA LEU A 137 -5.97 -1.37 -4.87
C LEU A 137 -6.09 -1.76 -6.35
N ASN A 138 -6.91 -1.06 -7.11
CA ASN A 138 -7.07 -1.35 -8.53
C ASN A 138 -7.13 -0.08 -9.37
N ILE A 139 -6.82 -0.24 -10.65
CA ILE A 139 -7.04 0.77 -11.67
C ILE A 139 -7.79 0.13 -12.83
N THR A 140 -8.79 0.84 -13.33
CA THR A 140 -9.51 0.45 -14.56
C THR A 140 -9.24 1.48 -15.64
N PHE A 141 -9.00 1.03 -16.86
CA PHE A 141 -8.84 1.89 -18.02
C PHE A 141 -9.27 1.16 -19.29
N TYR A 142 -9.33 1.90 -20.39
CA TYR A 142 -9.88 1.43 -21.65
C TYR A 142 -8.84 1.55 -22.76
N LYS A 143 -8.79 0.54 -23.65
CA LYS A 143 -7.92 0.53 -24.82
C LYS A 143 -8.67 0.13 -26.08
N GLY A 144 -8.74 1.05 -27.03
CA GLY A 144 -9.33 0.80 -28.35
C GLY A 144 -8.29 0.30 -29.34
N LYS A 145 -8.73 -0.13 -30.53
CA LYS A 145 -7.80 -0.45 -31.63
C LYS A 145 -7.04 0.78 -32.15
N ASN A 146 -7.66 1.96 -32.05
CA ASN A 146 -7.13 3.24 -32.57
C ASN A 146 -6.73 4.23 -31.45
N LEU A 147 -6.61 3.77 -30.20
CA LEU A 147 -6.31 4.55 -28.98
C LEU A 147 -5.21 3.86 -28.17
#